data_AF-A0A8T6TK38-F1
#
_entry.id   AF-A0A8T6TK38-F1
#
_cell.length_a   1.000
_cell.length_b   1.000
_cell.length_c   1.000
_cell.angle_alpha   90.00
_cell.angle_beta   90.00
_cell.angle_gamma   90.00
#
_symmetry.space_group_name_H-M   'P 1'
#
loop_
_entity.id
_entity.type
_entity.pdbx_description
1 polymer ?
#
loop_
_entity_poly.entity_id
_entity_poly.type
_entity_poly.pdbx_seq_one_letter_code
_entity_poly.pdbx_strand_id
1 'polypeptide(L)'
;TESRRRAEYLAEILTDYNRDRQIAQDDLLYQAEELIRGGASDPRRDKIIILEGNYWNQGIIGLVASELVERYYRPAILISRGEAESRASGRSIPEFDLMAGLEQFNHLLLRYGGHQMAAGFSIDNRNIPYL
;
A
#
# COMPACT_ATOMS: atom_id res chain seq x y z
N THR A 1 -2.97 -16.31 -27.13
CA THR A 1 -2.73 -17.78 -27.28
C THR A 1 -3.67 -18.28 -28.34
N GLU A 2 -3.17 -18.88 -29.42
CA GLU A 2 -4.00 -19.38 -30.54
C GLU A 2 -4.61 -20.76 -30.27
N SER A 3 -4.28 -21.39 -29.13
CA SER A 3 -4.88 -22.64 -28.70
C SER A 3 -5.90 -22.40 -27.58
N ARG A 4 -7.16 -22.73 -27.85
CA ARG A 4 -8.28 -22.64 -26.89
C ARG A 4 -7.98 -23.39 -25.59
N ARG A 5 -7.44 -24.60 -25.67
CA ARG A 5 -7.09 -25.43 -24.51
C ARG A 5 -6.00 -24.79 -23.65
N ARG A 6 -5.01 -24.15 -24.28
CA ARG A 6 -3.96 -23.39 -23.56
C ARG A 6 -4.52 -22.11 -22.93
N ALA A 7 -5.51 -21.48 -23.58
CA ALA A 7 -6.19 -20.31 -23.03
C ALA A 7 -7.01 -20.67 -21.77
N GLU A 8 -7.79 -21.75 -21.84
CA GLU A 8 -8.60 -22.26 -20.71
C GLU A 8 -7.72 -22.60 -19.50
N TYR A 9 -6.64 -23.35 -19.72
CA TYR A 9 -5.69 -23.69 -18.65
C TYR A 9 -5.03 -22.46 -17.99
N LEU A 10 -4.60 -21.47 -18.79
CA LEU A 10 -4.01 -20.24 -18.25
C LEU A 10 -5.04 -19.39 -17.50
N ALA A 11 -6.31 -19.40 -17.94
CA ALA A 11 -7.39 -18.67 -17.27
C ALA A 11 -7.70 -19.27 -15.89
N GLU A 12 -7.69 -20.60 -15.75
CA GLU A 12 -7.85 -21.28 -14.45
C GLU A 12 -6.71 -20.89 -13.50
N ILE A 13 -5.45 -20.96 -13.96
CA ILE A 13 -4.28 -20.53 -13.15
C ILE A 13 -4.42 -19.07 -12.69
N LEU A 14 -4.81 -18.16 -13.58
CA LEU A 14 -4.99 -16.75 -13.22
C LEU A 14 -6.14 -16.56 -12.22
N THR A 15 -7.18 -17.39 -12.30
CA THR A 15 -8.30 -17.36 -11.36
C THR A 15 -7.85 -17.77 -9.96
N ASP A 16 -7.06 -18.84 -9.85
CA ASP A 16 -6.49 -19.28 -8.58
C ASP A 16 -5.56 -18.21 -7.99
N TYR A 17 -4.65 -17.63 -8.79
CA TYR A 17 -3.80 -16.54 -8.32
C TYR A 17 -4.58 -15.30 -7.86
N ASN A 18 -5.68 -14.97 -8.53
CA ASN A 18 -6.53 -13.85 -8.11
C ASN A 18 -7.20 -14.17 -6.77
N ARG A 19 -7.69 -15.40 -6.58
CA ARG A 19 -8.28 -15.85 -5.32
C ARG A 19 -7.28 -15.77 -4.18
N ASP A 20 -6.05 -16.24 -4.37
CA ASP A 20 -5.00 -16.17 -3.35
C ASP A 20 -4.64 -14.72 -3.01
N ARG A 21 -4.56 -13.85 -4.03
CA ARG A 21 -4.35 -12.41 -3.85
C ARG A 21 -5.48 -11.77 -3.03
N GLN A 22 -6.73 -12.12 -3.30
CA GLN A 22 -7.90 -11.61 -2.56
C GLN A 22 -7.83 -12.02 -1.09
N ILE A 23 -7.53 -13.29 -0.81
CA ILE A 23 -7.39 -13.78 0.58
C ILE A 23 -6.28 -13.02 1.32
N ALA A 24 -5.13 -12.82 0.68
CA ALA A 24 -4.03 -12.06 1.26
C ALA A 24 -4.38 -10.57 1.44
N GLN A 25 -5.18 -10.00 0.55
CA GLN A 25 -5.67 -8.62 0.66
C GLN A 25 -6.62 -8.46 1.85
N ASP A 26 -7.56 -9.39 2.02
CA ASP A 26 -8.52 -9.36 3.13
C ASP A 26 -7.83 -9.47 4.49
N ASP A 27 -6.84 -10.36 4.60
CA ASP A 27 -6.03 -10.51 5.81
C ASP A 27 -5.23 -9.24 6.15
N LEU A 28 -4.55 -8.65 5.15
CA LEU A 28 -3.78 -7.42 5.36
C LEU A 28 -4.70 -6.24 5.70
N LEU A 29 -5.86 -6.14 5.04
CA LEU A 29 -6.86 -5.12 5.34
C LEU A 29 -7.36 -5.25 6.79
N TYR A 30 -7.65 -6.47 7.24
CA TYR A 30 -8.03 -6.71 8.63
C TYR A 30 -6.94 -6.25 9.61
N GLN A 31 -5.67 -6.58 9.35
CA GLN A 31 -4.55 -6.11 10.16
C GLN A 31 -4.43 -4.57 10.17
N ALA A 32 -4.60 -3.93 9.02
CA ALA A 32 -4.57 -2.47 8.91
C ALA A 32 -5.70 -1.79 9.70
N GLU A 33 -6.90 -2.37 9.67
CA GLU A 33 -8.03 -1.88 10.48
C GLU A 33 -7.80 -2.07 11.97
N GLU A 34 -7.19 -3.17 12.40
CA GLU A 34 -6.80 -3.38 13.80
C GLU A 34 -5.80 -2.31 14.26
N LEU A 35 -4.84 -1.91 13.42
CA LEU A 35 -3.91 -0.83 13.74
C LEU A 35 -4.62 0.52 13.88
N ILE A 36 -5.58 0.83 13.00
CA ILE A 36 -6.42 2.03 13.10
C ILE A 36 -7.25 2.01 14.39
N ARG A 37 -7.91 0.88 14.69
CA ARG A 37 -8.68 0.69 15.93
C ARG A 37 -7.79 0.82 17.18
N GLY A 38 -6.54 0.36 17.09
CA GLY A 38 -5.52 0.47 18.12
C GLY A 38 -4.89 1.86 18.25
N GLY A 39 -5.26 2.82 17.40
CA GLY A 39 -4.80 4.20 17.46
C GLY A 39 -3.46 4.48 16.77
N ALA A 40 -2.98 3.58 15.90
CA ALA A 40 -1.80 3.84 15.07
C ALA A 40 -2.04 5.01 14.09
N SER A 41 -3.29 5.23 13.69
CA SER A 41 -3.76 6.43 13.00
C SER A 41 -5.25 6.64 13.31
N ASP A 42 -5.71 7.89 13.39
CA ASP A 42 -7.12 8.27 13.53
C ASP A 42 -7.58 9.02 12.26
N PRO A 43 -8.26 8.36 11.31
CA PRO A 43 -8.71 8.98 10.06
C PRO A 43 -9.61 10.21 10.21
N ARG A 44 -10.18 10.43 11.41
CA ARG A 44 -10.99 11.62 11.70
C ARG A 44 -10.14 12.85 12.03
N ARG A 45 -8.91 12.64 12.50
CA ARG A 45 -7.98 13.70 12.93
C ARG A 45 -6.80 13.84 11.97
N ASP A 46 -6.30 12.72 11.49
CA ASP A 46 -5.13 12.65 10.63
C ASP A 46 -5.50 13.00 9.18
N LYS A 47 -4.63 13.76 8.52
CA LYS A 47 -4.81 14.15 7.12
C LYS A 47 -4.44 13.03 6.16
N ILE A 48 -3.57 12.12 6.59
CA ILE A 48 -3.03 10.98 5.84
C ILE A 48 -3.00 9.80 6.81
N ILE A 49 -3.45 8.64 6.36
CA ILE A 49 -3.32 7.38 7.10
C ILE A 49 -1.94 6.81 6.78
N ILE A 50 -1.09 6.62 7.79
CA ILE A 50 0.20 5.96 7.63
C ILE A 50 0.21 4.76 8.56
N LEU A 51 0.37 3.57 7.98
CA LEU A 51 0.40 2.31 8.72
C LEU A 51 1.62 1.51 8.33
N GLU A 52 2.23 0.86 9.30
CA GLU A 52 3.35 -0.05 9.07
C GLU A 52 3.07 -1.44 9.64
N GLY A 53 3.56 -2.46 8.95
CA GLY A 53 3.48 -3.85 9.40
C GLY A 53 4.68 -4.65 8.95
N ASN A 54 5.08 -5.62 9.77
CA ASN A 54 6.25 -6.44 9.52
C ASN A 54 5.99 -7.41 8.36
N TYR A 55 6.87 -7.38 7.36
CA TYR A 55 6.86 -8.29 6.22
C TYR A 55 5.52 -8.39 5.46
N TRP A 56 4.74 -7.30 5.47
CA TRP A 56 3.53 -7.23 4.66
C TRP A 56 3.83 -7.44 3.18
N ASN A 57 2.93 -8.11 2.47
CA ASN A 57 3.13 -8.41 1.06
C ASN A 57 3.14 -7.12 0.23
N GLN A 58 4.29 -6.80 -0.37
CA GLN A 58 4.52 -5.57 -1.13
C GLN A 58 3.62 -5.46 -2.37
N GLY A 59 3.18 -6.59 -2.94
CA GLY A 59 2.22 -6.62 -4.04
C GLY A 59 0.77 -6.35 -3.62
N ILE A 60 0.49 -6.37 -2.31
CA ILE A 60 -0.86 -6.24 -1.74
C ILE A 60 -1.07 -4.90 -1.02
N ILE A 61 -0.04 -4.34 -0.37
CA ILE A 61 -0.15 -3.08 0.40
C ILE A 61 -0.75 -1.92 -0.42
N GLY A 62 -0.51 -1.86 -1.73
CA GLY A 62 -1.10 -0.83 -2.60
C GLY A 62 -2.59 -0.99 -2.86
N LEU A 63 -3.11 -2.22 -2.79
CA LEU A 63 -4.54 -2.52 -2.91
C LEU A 63 -5.26 -2.17 -1.61
N VAL A 64 -4.66 -2.52 -0.47
CA VAL A 64 -5.19 -2.14 0.84
C VAL A 64 -5.14 -0.62 1.03
N ALA A 65 -4.10 0.06 0.58
CA ALA A 65 -4.07 1.53 0.59
C ALA A 65 -5.24 2.14 -0.21
N SER A 66 -5.57 1.58 -1.38
CA SER A 66 -6.75 2.00 -2.17
C SER A 66 -8.05 1.79 -1.40
N GLU A 67 -8.23 0.62 -0.79
CA GLU A 67 -9.42 0.31 0.00
C GLU A 67 -9.59 1.27 1.19
N LEU A 68 -8.49 1.61 1.89
CA LEU A 68 -8.52 2.57 2.99
C LEU A 68 -8.85 3.99 2.51
N VAL A 69 -8.34 4.40 1.35
CA VAL A 69 -8.73 5.67 0.72
C VAL A 69 -10.23 5.69 0.43
N GLU A 70 -10.79 4.61 -0.11
CA GLU A 70 -12.23 4.52 -0.40
C GLU A 70 -13.08 4.57 0.88
N ARG A 71 -12.66 3.88 1.95
CA ARG A 71 -13.39 3.82 3.22
C ARG A 71 -13.36 5.13 4.01
N TYR A 72 -12.18 5.77 4.06
CA TYR A 72 -11.95 6.90 4.95
C TYR A 72 -11.86 8.25 4.24
N TYR A 73 -11.78 8.25 2.90
CA TYR A 73 -11.57 9.45 2.08
C TYR A 73 -10.35 10.27 2.55
N ARG A 74 -9.27 9.55 2.84
CA ARG A 74 -7.97 10.09 3.24
C ARG A 74 -6.88 9.41 2.42
N PRO A 75 -5.85 10.14 1.94
CA PRO A 75 -4.65 9.51 1.41
C PRO A 75 -4.12 8.47 2.41
N ALA A 76 -3.65 7.34 1.91
CA ALA A 76 -3.14 6.25 2.72
C ALA A 76 -1.78 5.79 2.22
N ILE A 77 -0.84 5.57 3.14
CA ILE A 77 0.50 5.03 2.89
C ILE A 77 0.69 3.80 3.77
N LEU A 78 0.92 2.66 3.13
CA LEU A 78 1.13 1.37 3.81
C LEU A 78 2.59 0.99 3.64
N ILE A 79 3.26 0.69 4.76
CA ILE A 79 4.69 0.39 4.83
C ILE A 79 4.88 -1.08 5.21
N SER A 80 5.51 -1.85 4.33
CA SER A 80 6.01 -3.18 4.61
C SER A 80 7.41 -3.07 5.22
N ARG A 81 7.52 -3.34 6.53
CA ARG A 81 8.79 -3.33 7.23
C ARG A 81 9.64 -4.54 6.89
N GLY A 82 10.83 -4.29 6.34
CA GLY A 82 11.90 -5.28 6.18
C GLY A 82 12.94 -5.20 7.31
N GLU A 83 14.05 -5.92 7.16
CA GLU A 83 15.13 -5.95 8.17
C GLU A 83 15.78 -4.58 8.38
N ALA A 84 16.29 -3.96 7.31
CA ALA A 84 16.97 -2.67 7.37
C ALA A 84 16.23 -1.57 6.60
N GLU A 85 15.63 -1.95 5.46
CA GLU A 85 14.89 -1.05 4.58
C GLU A 85 13.45 -1.52 4.46
N SER A 86 12.54 -0.55 4.38
CA SER A 86 11.11 -0.77 4.19
C SER A 86 10.66 -0.34 2.80
N ARG A 87 9.57 -0.97 2.34
CA ARG A 87 8.91 -0.63 1.07
C ARG A 87 7.50 -0.14 1.35
N ALA A 88 7.14 0.99 0.77
CA ALA A 88 5.85 1.60 0.96
C ALA A 88 5.09 1.78 -0.36
N SER A 89 3.77 1.67 -0.29
CA SER A 89 2.86 2.06 -1.36
C SER A 89 1.80 2.98 -0.79
N GLY A 90 1.56 4.09 -1.49
CA GLY A 90 0.53 5.05 -1.15
C GLY A 90 -0.49 5.27 -2.26
N ARG A 91 -1.67 5.72 -1.85
CA ARG A 91 -2.80 6.10 -2.68
C ARG A 91 -3.39 7.39 -2.16
N SER A 92 -3.94 8.20 -3.06
CA SER A 92 -4.42 9.54 -2.73
C SER A 92 -5.90 9.74 -3.06
N ILE A 93 -6.43 10.88 -2.62
CA ILE A 93 -7.68 11.48 -3.08
C ILE A 93 -7.37 12.60 -4.10
N PRO A 94 -8.31 13.01 -4.97
CA PRO A 94 -8.07 14.03 -6.00
C PRO A 94 -7.48 15.34 -5.48
N GLU A 95 -7.83 15.72 -4.25
CA GLU A 95 -7.45 16.96 -3.59
C GLU A 95 -6.02 16.97 -3.05
N PHE A 96 -5.35 15.81 -3.02
CA PHE A 96 -4.00 15.69 -2.49
C PHE A 96 -3.05 15.08 -3.52
N ASP A 97 -2.00 15.82 -3.86
CA ASP A 97 -0.90 15.29 -4.68
C ASP A 97 0.08 14.53 -3.79
N LEU A 98 -0.04 13.21 -3.82
CA LEU A 98 0.82 12.33 -3.03
C LEU A 98 2.28 12.39 -3.48
N MET A 99 2.54 12.55 -4.78
CA MET A 99 3.90 12.60 -5.30
C MET A 99 4.59 13.90 -4.87
N ALA A 100 3.91 15.04 -5.00
CA ALA A 100 4.43 16.33 -4.52
C ALA A 100 4.61 16.35 -2.99
N GLY A 101 3.76 15.62 -2.25
CA GLY A 101 3.97 15.37 -0.82
C GLY A 101 5.28 14.62 -0.55
N LEU A 102 5.52 13.51 -1.23
CA LEU A 102 6.75 12.71 -1.07
C LEU A 102 8.01 13.47 -1.49
N GLU A 103 7.93 14.33 -2.50
CA GLU A 103 9.07 15.14 -2.95
C GLU A 103 9.63 16.04 -1.83
N GLN A 104 8.79 16.48 -0.89
CA GLN A 104 9.25 17.26 0.27
C GLN A 104 10.09 16.44 1.25
N PHE A 105 9.90 15.11 1.25
CA PHE A 105 10.61 14.16 2.11
C PHE A 105 11.72 13.42 1.36
N ASN A 106 12.08 13.83 0.14
CA ASN A 106 13.04 13.10 -0.70
C ASN A 106 14.37 12.76 -0.01
N HIS A 107 14.81 13.58 0.95
CA HIS A 107 16.03 13.42 1.72
C HIS A 107 15.99 12.23 2.70
N LEU A 108 14.79 11.78 3.07
CA LEU A 108 14.57 10.58 3.90
C LEU A 108 14.45 9.31 3.05
N LEU A 109 14.09 9.45 1.77
CA LEU A 109 13.72 8.36 0.88
C LEU A 109 14.96 7.83 0.12
N LEU A 110 15.10 6.51 0.06
CA LEU A 110 16.17 5.87 -0.72
C LEU A 110 15.82 5.85 -2.22
N ARG A 111 14.55 5.60 -2.52
CA ARG A 111 13.97 5.62 -3.87
C ARG A 111 12.50 5.98 -3.75
N TYR A 112 11.96 6.74 -4.68
CA TYR A 112 10.54 7.04 -4.74
C TYR A 112 10.11 7.33 -6.18
N GLY A 113 8.82 7.20 -6.46
CA GLY A 113 8.25 7.50 -7.76
C GLY A 113 6.76 7.21 -7.81
N GLY A 114 6.12 7.68 -8.89
CA GLY A 114 4.68 7.56 -9.10
C GLY A 114 4.10 8.82 -9.71
N HIS A 115 2.83 9.06 -9.41
CA HIS A 115 2.03 10.18 -9.90
C HIS A 115 1.12 10.69 -8.78
N GLN A 116 0.39 11.77 -9.05
CA GLN A 116 -0.49 12.46 -8.10
C GLN A 116 -1.34 11.53 -7.21
N MET A 117 -1.92 10.47 -7.80
CA MET A 117 -2.86 9.57 -7.11
C MET A 117 -2.23 8.31 -6.51
N ALA A 118 -0.99 8.00 -6.86
CA ALA A 118 -0.34 6.75 -6.45
C ALA A 118 1.18 6.90 -6.51
N ALA A 119 1.84 6.60 -5.40
CA ALA A 119 3.29 6.64 -5.33
C ALA A 119 3.82 5.49 -4.47
N GLY A 120 5.06 5.10 -4.71
CA GLY A 120 5.77 4.10 -3.94
C GLY A 120 7.17 4.58 -3.60
N PHE A 121 7.68 4.15 -2.45
CA PHE A 121 9.02 4.51 -2.02
C PHE A 121 9.69 3.42 -1.19
N SER A 122 11.01 3.52 -1.06
CA SER A 122 11.80 2.79 -0.08
C SER A 122 12.46 3.75 0.88
N ILE A 123 12.57 3.33 2.14
CA ILE A 123 13.06 4.14 3.24
C ILE A 123 13.88 3.28 4.20
N ASP A 124 14.93 3.86 4.79
CA ASP A 124 15.64 3.24 5.90
C ASP A 124 14.72 3.17 7.13
N ASN A 125 14.69 2.05 7.83
CA ASN A 125 13.83 1.85 8.99
C ASN A 125 13.98 2.93 10.08
N ARG A 126 15.15 3.57 10.16
CA ARG A 126 15.46 4.67 11.10
C ARG A 126 14.77 5.98 10.72
N ASN A 127 14.42 6.15 9.45
CA ASN A 127 13.82 7.39 8.94
C ASN A 127 12.28 7.38 9.02
N ILE A 128 11.64 6.22 9.21
CA ILE A 128 10.17 6.09 9.24
C ILE A 128 9.51 7.01 10.28
N PRO A 129 10.03 7.20 11.51
CA PRO A 129 9.40 8.09 12.49
C PRO A 129 9.39 9.58 12.12
N TYR A 130 10.10 9.98 11.06
CA TYR A 130 10.19 11.37 10.59
C TYR A 130 9.35 11.64 9.33
N LEU A 131 8.62 10.63 8.85
CA LEU A 131 7.65 10.75 7.76
C LEU A 131 6.35 11.37 8.27
#